data_AF-A0A9W7Z475-F1
#
_entry.id   AF-A0A9W7Z475-F1
#
_cell.length_a   1.000
_cell.length_b   1.000
_cell.length_c   1.000
_cell.angle_alpha   90.00
_cell.angle_beta   90.00
_cell.angle_gamma   90.00
#
_symmetry.space_group_name_H-M   'P 1'
#
loop_
_entity.id
_entity.type
_entity.pdbx_description
1 polymer ?
#
loop_
_entity_poly.entity_id
_entity_poly.type
_entity_poly.pdbx_seq_one_letter_code
_entity_poly.pdbx_strand_id
1 'polypeptide(L)'
;MAKFGAYYINSTFYHDVHPAGSKLLIALSEVLAGFDGSFTFPSGQQYPEGVNYTFMRVFNASFGVTLAPLAYFTLLNIGCSPNAALLGGLLVCVDNALCTISRFILLDAMLLCFTAMSALSFSGLYKHRSQPFTRVWWVWLFATGVSLGLVASSKWVGFFSVGLVGLYTVWELYDIFGQSRTRIRSYALHWVARIVALIVVPLAIYMLCFRIHFGLLYKSGPGNAVMDSLFQAGLQGTGLANQPLDIAYGSIVTLKSAVPGVGLLHSHADTYPDGSKQQQVTGYTHTDQNNNWVVEKMHGQTRGNTSETLEFVRNGDIVRLLHAGTNRNLHSHAVAAIQSKRDFEVSGYGLDSEYPDSNDHWRIEVVEELSRRNTESRLRTLSTRFRLHHTRQNCVLRATGKSLPSWAWNQAEIVCDRRGRLDTNTIWNIENHINPLLPPASADDLKSPFLRNFVQLNMAMARTNNALTPDPDKFDPLTWDPAQVRNANEV
;
A
#
# COMPACT_ATOMS: atom_id res chain seq x y z
N MET A 1 -14.35 -11.80 -5.35
CA MET A 1 -13.34 -11.53 -6.39
C MET A 1 -13.89 -10.66 -7.52
N ALA A 2 -15.06 -10.96 -8.11
CA ALA A 2 -15.71 -10.11 -9.12
C ALA A 2 -15.95 -8.65 -8.69
N LYS A 3 -16.22 -8.41 -7.40
CA LYS A 3 -16.30 -7.05 -6.82
C LYS A 3 -15.10 -6.14 -7.18
N PHE A 4 -13.91 -6.70 -7.36
CA PHE A 4 -12.72 -5.91 -7.71
C PHE A 4 -12.73 -5.42 -9.16
N GLY A 5 -13.35 -6.15 -10.09
CA GLY A 5 -13.50 -5.71 -11.47
C GLY A 5 -14.41 -4.47 -11.56
N ALA A 6 -15.50 -4.46 -10.77
CA ALA A 6 -16.40 -3.31 -10.66
C ALA A 6 -15.67 -2.02 -10.24
N TYR A 7 -14.66 -2.10 -9.36
CA TYR A 7 -13.85 -0.93 -8.98
C TYR A 7 -13.02 -0.39 -10.14
N TYR A 8 -12.50 -1.24 -11.02
CA TYR A 8 -11.80 -0.79 -12.23
C TYR A 8 -12.74 -0.12 -13.23
N ILE A 9 -13.93 -0.68 -13.43
CA ILE A 9 -14.94 -0.10 -14.34
C ILE A 9 -15.40 1.27 -13.84
N ASN A 10 -15.67 1.40 -12.54
CA ASN A 10 -16.04 2.68 -11.92
C ASN A 10 -14.86 3.65 -11.77
N SER A 11 -13.63 3.17 -12.00
CA SER A 11 -12.36 3.87 -11.79
C SER A 11 -12.13 4.31 -10.34
N THR A 12 -12.69 3.59 -9.36
CA THR A 12 -12.63 3.93 -7.93
C THR A 12 -11.51 3.15 -7.23
N PHE A 13 -10.65 3.87 -6.52
CA PHE A 13 -9.47 3.29 -5.89
C PHE A 13 -9.84 2.35 -4.72
N TYR A 14 -9.21 1.18 -4.67
CA TYR A 14 -9.42 0.18 -3.64
C TYR A 14 -8.08 -0.41 -3.18
N HIS A 15 -8.09 -1.00 -2.00
CA HIS A 15 -6.96 -1.73 -1.42
C HIS A 15 -7.32 -3.21 -1.28
N ASP A 16 -6.38 -4.09 -1.59
CA ASP A 16 -6.52 -5.55 -1.44
C ASP A 16 -5.14 -6.19 -1.28
N VAL A 17 -5.07 -7.35 -0.64
CA VAL A 17 -3.81 -8.06 -0.33
C VAL A 17 -3.09 -8.61 -1.54
N HIS A 18 -3.79 -8.87 -2.64
CA HIS A 18 -3.19 -9.49 -3.82
C HIS A 18 -2.70 -8.45 -4.83
N PRO A 19 -1.66 -8.76 -5.62
CA PRO A 19 -1.24 -7.90 -6.72
C PRO A 19 -2.33 -7.69 -7.78
N ALA A 20 -2.19 -6.64 -8.60
CA ALA A 20 -3.26 -6.20 -9.49
C ALA A 20 -3.49 -7.07 -10.74
N GLY A 21 -2.52 -7.87 -11.18
CA GLY A 21 -2.49 -8.52 -12.50
C GLY A 21 -3.73 -9.37 -12.81
N SER A 22 -4.04 -10.37 -11.98
CA SER A 22 -5.25 -11.19 -12.19
C SER A 22 -6.54 -10.40 -12.04
N LYS A 23 -6.57 -9.39 -11.17
CA LYS A 23 -7.75 -8.54 -10.98
C LYS A 23 -8.01 -7.64 -12.21
N LEU A 24 -6.95 -7.20 -12.90
CA LEU A 24 -7.05 -6.50 -14.19
C LEU A 24 -7.63 -7.41 -15.28
N LEU A 25 -7.29 -8.69 -15.30
CA LEU A 25 -7.87 -9.66 -16.23
C LEU A 25 -9.35 -9.95 -15.91
N ILE A 26 -9.72 -10.00 -14.63
CA ILE A 26 -11.14 -10.06 -14.23
C ILE A 26 -11.88 -8.82 -14.72
N ALA A 27 -11.32 -7.62 -14.49
CA ALA A 27 -11.92 -6.38 -15.00
C ALA A 27 -12.07 -6.40 -16.53
N LEU A 28 -11.07 -6.91 -17.25
CA LEU A 28 -11.17 -7.11 -18.70
C LEU A 28 -12.32 -8.05 -19.07
N SER A 29 -12.50 -9.15 -18.35
CA SER A 29 -13.62 -10.08 -18.57
C SER A 29 -14.98 -9.42 -18.36
N GLU A 30 -15.08 -8.49 -17.40
CA GLU A 30 -16.29 -7.76 -17.10
C GLU A 30 -16.61 -6.70 -18.15
N VAL A 31 -15.60 -5.97 -18.63
CA VAL A 31 -15.74 -5.02 -19.75
C VAL A 31 -16.19 -5.75 -21.02
N LEU A 32 -15.59 -6.90 -21.33
CA LEU A 32 -15.98 -7.73 -22.47
C LEU A 32 -17.39 -8.33 -22.32
N ALA A 33 -17.85 -8.53 -21.09
CA ALA A 33 -19.22 -8.96 -20.79
C ALA A 33 -20.26 -7.83 -20.90
N GLY A 34 -19.83 -6.58 -21.13
CA GLY A 34 -20.72 -5.41 -21.17
C GLY A 34 -21.19 -4.95 -19.79
N PHE A 35 -20.46 -5.26 -18.72
CA PHE A 35 -20.84 -4.90 -17.35
C PHE A 35 -20.57 -3.41 -17.07
N ASP A 36 -21.52 -2.75 -16.40
CA ASP A 36 -21.49 -1.30 -16.11
C ASP A 36 -20.89 -0.94 -14.74
N GLY A 37 -20.54 -1.93 -13.91
CA GLY A 37 -19.98 -1.70 -12.59
C GLY A 37 -21.00 -1.38 -11.50
N SER A 38 -22.30 -1.46 -11.78
CA SER A 38 -23.37 -1.10 -10.83
C SER A 38 -23.56 -2.12 -9.69
N PHE A 39 -23.31 -3.40 -9.96
CA PHE A 39 -23.55 -4.50 -9.03
C PHE A 39 -22.33 -4.78 -8.13
N THR A 40 -22.54 -4.86 -6.82
CA THR A 40 -21.46 -4.96 -5.81
C THR A 40 -21.08 -6.39 -5.40
N PHE A 41 -21.60 -7.42 -6.11
CA PHE A 41 -21.34 -8.85 -5.89
C PHE A 41 -21.38 -9.30 -4.40
N PRO A 42 -22.51 -9.10 -3.69
CA PRO A 42 -22.71 -9.63 -2.35
C PRO A 42 -22.77 -11.17 -2.34
N SER A 43 -22.41 -11.76 -1.19
CA SER A 43 -22.40 -13.22 -1.03
C SER A 43 -23.82 -13.80 -1.04
N GLY A 44 -24.01 -14.92 -1.73
CA GLY A 44 -25.26 -15.69 -1.73
C GLY A 44 -26.43 -15.08 -2.50
N GLN A 45 -26.29 -13.90 -3.11
CA GLN A 45 -27.36 -13.27 -3.87
C GLN A 45 -27.42 -13.74 -5.33
N GLN A 46 -28.61 -13.66 -5.91
CA GLN A 46 -28.82 -13.92 -7.33
C GLN A 46 -28.25 -12.78 -8.18
N TYR A 47 -27.72 -13.12 -9.35
CA TYR A 47 -27.23 -12.14 -10.31
C TYR A 47 -28.41 -11.47 -11.01
N PRO A 48 -28.41 -10.13 -11.16
CA PRO A 48 -29.43 -9.42 -11.91
C PRO A 48 -29.33 -9.72 -13.42
N GLU A 49 -30.44 -9.56 -14.14
CA GLU A 49 -30.54 -9.94 -15.58
C GLU A 49 -29.53 -9.22 -16.49
N GLY A 50 -29.09 -8.01 -16.12
CA GLY A 50 -28.09 -7.25 -16.87
C GLY A 50 -26.64 -7.72 -16.71
N VAL A 51 -26.35 -8.65 -15.79
CA VAL A 51 -24.97 -9.10 -15.51
C VAL A 51 -24.70 -10.43 -16.19
N ASN A 52 -23.91 -10.41 -17.27
CA ASN A 52 -23.47 -11.62 -17.97
C ASN A 52 -22.33 -12.34 -17.23
N TYR A 53 -22.66 -12.90 -16.05
CA TYR A 53 -21.72 -13.67 -15.24
C TYR A 53 -21.27 -14.97 -15.93
N THR A 54 -22.07 -15.49 -16.88
CA THR A 54 -21.71 -16.67 -17.67
C THR A 54 -20.48 -16.42 -18.50
N PHE A 55 -20.41 -15.29 -19.21
CA PHE A 55 -19.21 -14.91 -19.97
C PHE A 55 -17.99 -14.77 -19.07
N MET A 56 -18.13 -14.09 -17.93
CA MET A 56 -17.03 -13.92 -16.96
C MET A 56 -16.52 -15.27 -16.43
N ARG A 57 -17.40 -16.25 -16.22
CA ARG A 57 -17.03 -17.62 -15.83
C ARG A 57 -16.34 -18.37 -16.96
N VAL A 58 -16.84 -18.29 -18.18
CA VAL A 58 -16.22 -18.91 -19.36
C VAL A 58 -14.81 -18.35 -19.59
N PHE A 59 -14.63 -17.04 -19.43
CA PHE A 59 -13.33 -16.39 -19.50
C PHE A 59 -12.35 -16.96 -18.47
N ASN A 60 -12.75 -17.08 -17.20
CA ASN A 60 -11.91 -17.70 -16.17
C ASN A 60 -11.65 -19.19 -16.42
N ALA A 61 -12.68 -19.93 -16.86
CA ALA A 61 -12.57 -21.34 -17.20
C ALA A 61 -11.60 -21.59 -18.35
N SER A 62 -11.43 -20.65 -19.29
CA SER A 62 -10.43 -20.76 -20.37
C SER A 62 -8.99 -20.86 -19.86
N PHE A 63 -8.66 -20.21 -18.74
CA PHE A 63 -7.37 -20.37 -18.05
C PHE A 63 -7.25 -21.74 -17.37
N GLY A 64 -8.37 -22.30 -16.90
CA GLY A 64 -8.41 -23.67 -16.38
C GLY A 64 -8.20 -24.71 -17.49
N VAL A 65 -8.87 -24.55 -18.64
CA VAL A 65 -8.75 -25.45 -19.79
C VAL A 65 -7.34 -25.48 -20.34
N THR A 66 -6.62 -24.35 -20.33
CA THR A 66 -5.23 -24.27 -20.79
C THR A 66 -4.24 -25.00 -19.88
N LEU A 67 -4.60 -25.37 -18.64
CA LEU A 67 -3.73 -26.16 -17.76
C LEU A 67 -3.37 -27.52 -18.35
N ALA A 68 -4.35 -28.22 -18.94
CA ALA A 68 -4.17 -29.57 -19.47
C ALA A 68 -3.13 -29.62 -20.61
N PRO A 69 -3.20 -28.79 -21.67
CA PRO A 69 -2.16 -28.77 -22.70
C PRO A 69 -0.81 -28.27 -22.16
N LEU A 70 -0.79 -27.32 -21.23
CA LEU A 70 0.47 -26.87 -20.60
C LEU A 70 1.15 -28.02 -19.84
N ALA A 71 0.39 -28.82 -19.09
CA ALA A 71 0.90 -30.00 -18.39
C ALA A 71 1.43 -31.05 -19.37
N TYR A 72 0.69 -31.34 -20.45
CA TYR A 72 1.11 -32.25 -21.51
C TYR A 72 2.48 -31.87 -22.11
N PHE A 73 2.62 -30.62 -22.57
CA PHE A 73 3.88 -30.17 -23.17
C PHE A 73 5.03 -30.06 -22.16
N THR A 74 4.73 -29.78 -20.89
CA THR A 74 5.72 -29.78 -19.82
C THR A 74 6.32 -31.17 -19.63
N LEU A 75 5.47 -32.20 -19.56
CA LEU A 75 5.93 -33.59 -19.42
C LEU A 75 6.75 -34.06 -20.62
N LEU A 76 6.37 -33.66 -21.85
CA LEU A 76 7.17 -33.93 -23.05
C LEU A 76 8.55 -33.27 -22.99
N ASN A 77 8.66 -32.07 -22.43
CA ASN A 77 9.94 -31.37 -22.29
C ASN A 77 10.85 -32.00 -21.24
N ILE A 78 10.28 -32.58 -20.17
CA ILE A 78 11.03 -33.29 -19.13
C ILE A 78 11.53 -34.66 -19.63
N GLY A 79 10.99 -35.17 -20.75
CA GLY A 79 11.43 -36.42 -21.39
C GLY A 79 10.50 -37.61 -21.13
N CYS A 80 9.28 -37.38 -20.67
CA CYS A 80 8.26 -38.43 -20.56
C CYS A 80 7.82 -38.92 -21.94
N SER A 81 7.36 -40.18 -22.01
CA SER A 81 6.78 -40.72 -23.25
C SER A 81 5.48 -39.99 -23.62
N PRO A 82 5.09 -39.93 -24.90
CA PRO A 82 3.85 -39.27 -25.33
C PRO A 82 2.60 -39.79 -24.61
N ASN A 83 2.57 -41.10 -24.30
CA ASN A 83 1.46 -41.71 -23.57
C ASN A 83 1.43 -41.27 -22.10
N ALA A 84 2.59 -41.16 -21.44
CA ALA A 84 2.67 -40.65 -20.07
C ALA A 84 2.32 -39.16 -20.00
N ALA A 85 2.73 -38.36 -21.00
CA ALA A 85 2.35 -36.97 -21.11
C ALA A 85 0.83 -36.81 -21.33
N LEU A 86 0.23 -37.64 -22.19
CA LEU A 86 -1.22 -37.67 -22.44
C LEU A 86 -1.98 -38.01 -21.15
N LEU A 87 -1.53 -39.04 -20.43
CA LEU A 87 -2.10 -39.40 -19.14
C LEU A 87 -2.02 -38.22 -18.16
N GLY A 88 -0.88 -37.53 -18.07
CA GLY A 88 -0.73 -36.36 -17.20
C GLY A 88 -1.69 -35.21 -17.57
N GLY A 89 -1.86 -34.92 -18.85
CA GLY A 89 -2.85 -33.94 -19.31
C GLY A 89 -4.30 -34.34 -18.98
N LEU A 90 -4.64 -35.63 -19.14
CA LEU A 90 -5.95 -36.17 -18.79
C LEU A 90 -6.22 -36.12 -17.29
N LEU A 91 -5.22 -36.42 -16.45
CA LEU A 91 -5.33 -36.32 -14.99
C LEU A 91 -5.67 -34.90 -14.55
N VAL A 92 -5.07 -33.88 -15.19
CA VAL A 92 -5.42 -32.48 -14.96
C VAL A 92 -6.87 -32.16 -15.37
N CYS A 93 -7.35 -32.73 -16.48
CA CYS A 93 -8.74 -32.53 -16.94
C CYS A 93 -9.78 -33.15 -16.00
N VAL A 94 -9.50 -34.30 -15.40
CA VAL A 94 -10.47 -35.03 -14.55
C VAL A 94 -10.37 -34.67 -13.08
N ASP A 95 -9.45 -33.79 -12.71
CA ASP A 95 -9.31 -33.32 -11.32
C ASP A 95 -10.48 -32.40 -10.95
N ASN A 96 -11.29 -32.86 -10.00
CA ASN A 96 -12.48 -32.15 -9.53
C ASN A 96 -12.15 -30.80 -8.86
N ALA A 97 -11.01 -30.70 -8.16
CA ALA A 97 -10.60 -29.47 -7.51
C ALA A 97 -10.22 -28.40 -8.55
N LEU A 98 -9.49 -28.80 -9.60
CA LEU A 98 -9.14 -27.90 -10.72
C LEU A 98 -10.36 -27.48 -11.54
N CYS A 99 -11.31 -28.39 -11.79
CA CYS A 99 -12.58 -28.06 -12.44
C CYS A 99 -13.41 -27.07 -11.60
N THR A 100 -13.47 -27.28 -10.28
CA THR A 100 -14.25 -26.43 -9.38
C THR A 100 -13.64 -25.03 -9.26
N ILE A 101 -12.32 -24.93 -9.06
CA ILE A 101 -11.66 -23.62 -8.87
C ILE A 101 -11.67 -22.77 -10.15
N SER A 102 -11.63 -23.40 -11.32
CA SER A 102 -11.68 -22.71 -12.62
C SER A 102 -13.08 -22.31 -13.09
N ARG A 103 -14.13 -22.94 -12.56
CA ARG A 103 -15.53 -22.65 -12.92
C ARG A 103 -16.01 -21.28 -12.41
N PHE A 104 -15.45 -20.81 -11.30
CA PHE A 104 -15.86 -19.57 -10.65
C PHE A 104 -14.98 -18.38 -11.05
N ILE A 105 -15.46 -17.16 -10.80
CA ILE A 105 -14.71 -15.92 -11.02
C ILE A 105 -13.72 -15.76 -9.86
N LEU A 106 -12.63 -16.53 -9.91
CA LEU A 106 -11.58 -16.58 -8.90
C LEU A 106 -10.21 -16.27 -9.52
N LEU A 107 -9.32 -15.70 -8.70
CA LEU A 107 -7.95 -15.37 -9.13
C LEU A 107 -7.10 -16.64 -9.31
N ASP A 108 -7.46 -17.73 -8.64
CA ASP A 108 -6.64 -18.94 -8.56
C ASP A 108 -6.56 -19.69 -9.90
N ALA A 109 -7.60 -19.63 -10.74
CA ALA A 109 -7.56 -20.20 -12.11
C ALA A 109 -6.43 -19.57 -12.95
N MET A 110 -6.31 -18.24 -12.91
CA MET A 110 -5.24 -17.51 -13.60
C MET A 110 -3.87 -17.77 -12.96
N LEU A 111 -3.80 -17.82 -11.63
CA LEU A 111 -2.57 -18.14 -10.91
C LEU A 111 -2.04 -19.52 -11.31
N LEU A 112 -2.90 -20.54 -11.34
CA LEU A 112 -2.54 -21.89 -11.74
C LEU A 112 -2.08 -21.91 -13.20
N CYS A 113 -2.80 -21.23 -14.10
CA CYS A 113 -2.41 -21.14 -15.51
C CYS A 113 -1.01 -20.52 -15.68
N PHE A 114 -0.72 -19.39 -15.01
CA PHE A 114 0.60 -18.76 -15.11
C PHE A 114 1.70 -19.56 -14.40
N THR A 115 1.34 -20.33 -13.37
CA THR A 115 2.25 -21.29 -12.73
C THR A 115 2.60 -22.42 -13.69
N ALA A 116 1.60 -23.02 -14.36
CA ALA A 116 1.81 -24.06 -15.37
C ALA A 116 2.59 -23.53 -16.58
N MET A 117 2.33 -22.29 -17.01
CA MET A 117 3.10 -21.63 -18.06
C MET A 117 4.56 -21.39 -17.66
N SER A 118 4.79 -21.09 -16.37
CA SER A 118 6.15 -20.98 -15.82
C SER A 118 6.86 -22.33 -15.78
N ALA A 119 6.16 -23.39 -15.39
CA ALA A 119 6.68 -24.76 -15.42
C ALA A 119 7.02 -25.20 -16.85
N LEU A 120 6.14 -24.94 -17.82
CA LEU A 120 6.38 -25.24 -19.23
C LEU A 120 7.60 -24.48 -19.75
N SER A 121 7.65 -23.18 -19.54
CA SER A 121 8.73 -22.34 -20.05
C SER A 121 10.07 -22.74 -19.43
N PHE A 122 10.07 -23.02 -18.13
CA PHE A 122 11.23 -23.52 -17.41
C PHE A 122 11.69 -24.91 -17.89
N SER A 123 10.77 -25.83 -18.14
CA SER A 123 11.10 -27.15 -18.72
C SER A 123 11.70 -27.02 -20.12
N GLY A 124 11.23 -26.08 -20.93
CA GLY A 124 11.77 -25.78 -22.25
C GLY A 124 13.19 -25.20 -22.17
N LEU A 125 13.44 -24.32 -21.19
CA LEU A 125 14.77 -23.79 -20.90
C LEU A 125 15.73 -24.91 -20.47
N TYR A 126 15.29 -25.79 -19.56
CA TYR A 126 16.06 -26.94 -19.09
C TYR A 126 16.44 -27.90 -20.23
N LYS A 127 15.50 -28.16 -21.14
CA LYS A 127 15.71 -29.02 -22.33
C LYS A 127 16.80 -28.48 -23.25
N HIS A 128 16.88 -27.16 -23.42
CA HIS A 128 17.85 -26.50 -24.31
C HIS A 128 19.09 -25.97 -23.57
N ARG A 129 19.35 -26.41 -22.33
CA ARG A 129 20.49 -25.96 -21.52
C ARG A 129 21.86 -26.22 -22.15
N SER A 130 21.98 -27.26 -22.98
CA SER A 130 23.21 -27.63 -23.69
C SER A 130 23.52 -26.73 -24.89
N GLN A 131 22.58 -25.87 -25.30
CA GLN A 131 22.71 -24.97 -26.46
C GLN A 131 22.51 -23.50 -26.04
N PRO A 132 23.35 -22.97 -25.13
CA PRO A 132 23.18 -21.61 -24.63
C PRO A 132 23.35 -20.57 -25.75
N PHE A 133 22.67 -19.43 -25.59
CA PHE A 133 22.66 -18.30 -26.53
C PHE A 133 22.12 -18.59 -27.94
N THR A 134 21.55 -19.77 -28.18
CA THR A 134 20.76 -20.01 -29.40
C THR A 134 19.45 -19.24 -29.35
N ARG A 135 18.82 -19.01 -30.52
CA ARG A 135 17.50 -18.36 -30.59
C ARG A 135 16.46 -19.11 -29.75
N VAL A 136 16.48 -20.44 -29.79
CA VAL A 136 15.56 -21.29 -29.02
C VAL A 136 15.77 -21.12 -27.52
N TRP A 137 17.03 -21.10 -27.07
CA TRP A 137 17.36 -20.86 -25.66
C TRP A 137 16.86 -19.50 -25.18
N TRP A 138 17.07 -18.43 -25.98
CA TRP A 138 16.56 -17.09 -25.65
C TRP A 138 15.05 -17.02 -25.59
N VAL A 139 14.33 -17.66 -26.51
CA VAL A 139 12.87 -17.71 -26.50
C VAL A 139 12.37 -18.34 -25.20
N TRP A 140 12.92 -19.48 -24.80
CA TRP A 140 12.52 -20.12 -23.54
C TRP A 140 12.92 -19.32 -22.31
N LEU A 141 14.11 -18.71 -22.30
CA LEU A 141 14.55 -17.86 -21.19
C LEU A 141 13.63 -16.65 -20.98
N PHE A 142 13.29 -15.93 -22.05
CA PHE A 142 12.37 -14.80 -21.97
C PHE A 142 10.94 -15.25 -21.68
N ALA A 143 10.49 -16.39 -22.22
CA ALA A 143 9.19 -16.97 -21.89
C ALA A 143 9.09 -17.27 -20.38
N THR A 144 10.15 -17.84 -19.78
CA THR A 144 10.24 -18.05 -18.32
C THR A 144 10.19 -16.71 -17.58
N GLY A 145 10.91 -15.69 -18.03
CA GLY A 145 10.85 -14.35 -17.46
C GLY A 145 9.45 -13.75 -17.47
N VAL A 146 8.78 -13.82 -18.62
CA VAL A 146 7.42 -13.29 -18.80
C VAL A 146 6.42 -14.04 -17.92
N SER A 147 6.48 -15.38 -17.91
CA SER A 147 5.57 -16.19 -17.10
C SER A 147 5.77 -15.98 -15.60
N LEU A 148 7.02 -15.81 -15.15
CA LEU A 148 7.34 -15.49 -13.75
C LEU A 148 6.84 -14.10 -13.36
N GLY A 149 6.90 -13.12 -14.27
CA GLY A 149 6.30 -11.80 -14.06
C GLY A 149 4.78 -11.87 -13.91
N LEU A 150 4.12 -12.64 -14.77
CA LEU A 150 2.67 -12.81 -14.74
C LEU A 150 2.20 -13.53 -13.47
N VAL A 151 2.85 -14.64 -13.07
CA VAL A 151 2.47 -15.38 -11.86
C VAL A 151 2.69 -14.56 -10.59
N ALA A 152 3.80 -13.81 -10.50
CA ALA A 152 4.06 -12.90 -9.37
C ALA A 152 3.04 -11.74 -9.32
N SER A 153 2.58 -11.28 -10.48
CA SER A 153 1.55 -10.23 -10.61
C SER A 153 0.13 -10.73 -10.32
N SER A 154 -0.08 -12.04 -10.16
CA SER A 154 -1.37 -12.62 -9.81
C SER A 154 -1.56 -12.77 -8.31
N LYS A 155 -0.59 -13.40 -7.63
CA LYS A 155 -0.63 -13.67 -6.19
C LYS A 155 0.81 -13.82 -5.69
N TRP A 156 1.09 -13.39 -4.47
CA TRP A 156 2.44 -13.53 -3.89
C TRP A 156 2.88 -14.99 -3.67
N VAL A 157 1.95 -15.93 -3.62
CA VAL A 157 2.28 -17.38 -3.68
C VAL A 157 3.08 -17.72 -4.96
N GLY A 158 2.91 -16.96 -6.04
CA GLY A 158 3.71 -17.09 -7.26
C GLY A 158 5.21 -16.83 -7.07
N PHE A 159 5.62 -16.16 -5.99
CA PHE A 159 7.05 -16.01 -5.66
C PHE A 159 7.72 -17.35 -5.33
N PHE A 160 6.98 -18.40 -4.96
CA PHE A 160 7.57 -19.74 -4.84
C PHE A 160 8.07 -20.27 -6.19
N SER A 161 7.34 -20.01 -7.29
CA SER A 161 7.79 -20.35 -8.64
C SER A 161 9.04 -19.56 -9.03
N VAL A 162 9.09 -18.26 -8.66
CA VAL A 162 10.29 -17.42 -8.85
C VAL A 162 11.46 -17.97 -8.05
N GLY A 163 11.24 -18.36 -6.79
CA GLY A 163 12.25 -18.96 -5.92
C GLY A 163 12.79 -20.27 -6.47
N LEU A 164 11.93 -21.17 -6.96
CA LEU A 164 12.33 -22.44 -7.57
C LEU A 164 13.24 -22.23 -8.78
N VAL A 165 12.80 -21.38 -9.72
CA VAL A 165 13.61 -21.06 -10.92
C VAL A 165 14.90 -20.34 -10.52
N GLY A 166 14.85 -19.45 -9.54
CA GLY A 166 16.01 -18.73 -9.01
C GLY A 166 17.06 -19.67 -8.41
N LEU A 167 16.64 -20.61 -7.55
CA LEU A 167 17.52 -21.62 -6.96
C LEU A 167 18.17 -22.50 -8.04
N TYR A 168 17.39 -22.97 -9.01
CA TYR A 168 17.95 -23.70 -10.15
C TYR A 168 18.95 -22.86 -10.94
N THR A 169 18.64 -21.58 -11.18
CA THR A 169 19.52 -20.67 -11.92
C THR A 169 20.85 -20.47 -11.21
N VAL A 170 20.83 -20.33 -9.89
CA VAL A 170 22.05 -20.24 -9.06
C VAL A 170 22.85 -21.54 -9.15
N TRP A 171 22.19 -22.69 -9.03
CA TRP A 171 22.84 -23.99 -9.18
C TRP A 171 23.47 -24.19 -10.57
N GLU A 172 22.76 -23.82 -11.64
CA GLU A 172 23.27 -23.93 -13.01
C GLU A 172 24.44 -22.98 -13.27
N LEU A 173 24.39 -21.75 -12.73
CA LEU A 173 25.53 -20.82 -12.79
C LEU A 173 26.74 -21.35 -12.00
N TYR A 174 26.52 -22.05 -10.89
CA TYR A 174 27.59 -22.72 -10.15
C TYR A 174 28.20 -23.87 -10.97
N ASP A 175 27.38 -24.69 -11.62
CA ASP A 175 27.86 -25.79 -12.47
C ASP A 175 28.69 -25.27 -13.67
N ILE A 176 28.21 -24.22 -14.35
CA ILE A 176 28.94 -23.58 -15.46
C ILE A 176 30.29 -23.01 -15.00
N PHE A 177 30.35 -22.48 -13.76
CA PHE A 177 31.61 -22.00 -13.17
C PHE A 177 32.60 -23.13 -12.90
N GLY A 178 32.11 -24.30 -12.46
CA GLY A 178 32.94 -25.48 -12.21
C GLY A 178 33.52 -26.13 -13.47
N GLN A 179 32.99 -25.81 -14.66
CA GLN A 179 33.48 -26.34 -15.93
C GLN A 179 34.78 -25.63 -16.36
N SER A 180 35.92 -26.33 -16.29
CA SER A 180 37.28 -25.84 -16.59
C SER A 180 37.48 -25.18 -17.97
N ARG A 181 36.54 -25.35 -18.92
CA ARG A 181 36.62 -24.82 -20.28
C ARG A 181 35.86 -23.49 -20.49
N THR A 182 35.15 -22.97 -19.50
CA THR A 182 34.33 -21.77 -19.70
C THR A 182 35.17 -20.49 -19.70
N ARG A 183 35.13 -19.74 -20.80
CA ARG A 183 35.79 -18.43 -20.87
C ARG A 183 35.01 -17.44 -19.99
N ILE A 184 35.72 -16.62 -19.20
CA ILE A 184 35.11 -15.67 -18.25
C ILE A 184 34.08 -14.72 -18.91
N ARG A 185 34.30 -14.33 -20.18
CA ARG A 185 33.35 -13.53 -20.96
C ARG A 185 32.02 -14.27 -21.20
N SER A 186 32.08 -15.57 -21.53
CA SER A 186 30.89 -16.39 -21.72
C SER A 186 30.12 -16.51 -20.40
N TYR A 187 30.84 -16.75 -19.30
CA TYR A 187 30.26 -16.81 -17.96
C TYR A 187 29.55 -15.50 -17.58
N ALA A 188 30.19 -14.34 -17.81
CA ALA A 188 29.56 -13.04 -17.60
C ALA A 188 28.30 -12.83 -18.44
N LEU A 189 28.29 -13.29 -19.71
CA LEU A 189 27.09 -13.25 -20.55
C LEU A 189 25.96 -14.13 -20.01
N HIS A 190 26.27 -15.28 -19.41
CA HIS A 190 25.26 -16.13 -18.76
C HIS A 190 24.58 -15.42 -17.59
N TRP A 191 25.35 -14.69 -16.77
CA TRP A 191 24.85 -13.86 -15.69
C TRP A 191 23.96 -12.73 -16.21
N VAL A 192 24.46 -11.92 -17.15
CA VAL A 192 23.71 -10.79 -17.72
C VAL A 192 22.40 -11.26 -18.35
N ALA A 193 22.43 -12.34 -19.14
CA ALA A 193 21.23 -12.90 -19.76
C ALA A 193 20.17 -13.30 -18.72
N ARG A 194 20.57 -14.00 -17.66
CA ARG A 194 19.67 -14.45 -16.58
C ARG A 194 19.17 -13.29 -15.73
N ILE A 195 20.01 -12.30 -15.40
CA ILE A 195 19.58 -11.10 -14.67
C ILE A 195 18.52 -10.33 -15.47
N VAL A 196 18.76 -10.09 -16.76
CA VAL A 196 17.82 -9.36 -17.60
C VAL A 196 16.50 -10.15 -17.72
N ALA A 197 16.57 -11.42 -18.10
CA ALA A 197 15.35 -12.19 -18.40
C ALA A 197 14.61 -12.68 -17.14
N LEU A 198 15.30 -13.04 -16.06
CA LEU A 198 14.69 -13.66 -14.86
C LEU A 198 14.54 -12.70 -13.67
N ILE A 199 15.03 -11.45 -13.77
CA ILE A 199 14.82 -10.42 -12.74
C ILE A 199 14.18 -9.18 -13.36
N VAL A 200 14.84 -8.55 -14.35
CA VAL A 200 14.38 -7.28 -14.91
C VAL A 200 13.04 -7.43 -15.63
N VAL A 201 12.86 -8.45 -16.48
CA VAL A 201 11.60 -8.69 -17.19
C VAL A 201 10.42 -9.00 -16.25
N PRO A 202 10.52 -9.96 -15.30
CA PRO A 202 9.45 -10.19 -14.33
C PRO A 202 9.08 -8.94 -13.53
N LEU A 203 10.09 -8.19 -13.06
CA LEU A 203 9.89 -6.95 -12.32
C LEU A 203 9.20 -5.88 -13.19
N ALA A 204 9.59 -5.75 -14.45
CA ALA A 204 8.97 -4.81 -15.38
C ALA A 204 7.48 -5.14 -15.62
N ILE A 205 7.12 -6.41 -15.76
CA ILE A 205 5.72 -6.86 -15.88
C ILE A 205 4.96 -6.54 -14.60
N TYR A 206 5.55 -6.85 -13.43
CA TYR A 206 4.95 -6.55 -12.14
C TYR A 206 4.66 -5.06 -11.99
N MET A 207 5.66 -4.21 -12.24
CA MET A 207 5.50 -2.76 -12.20
C MET A 207 4.52 -2.25 -13.27
N LEU A 208 4.47 -2.86 -14.46
CA LEU A 208 3.51 -2.51 -15.51
C LEU A 208 2.06 -2.76 -15.05
N CYS A 209 1.78 -3.89 -14.39
CA CYS A 209 0.47 -4.16 -13.82
C CYS A 209 0.05 -3.07 -12.81
N PHE A 210 0.97 -2.61 -11.94
CA PHE A 210 0.69 -1.50 -11.03
C PHE A 210 0.55 -0.16 -11.76
N ARG A 211 1.31 0.06 -12.84
CA ARG A 211 1.20 1.27 -13.65
C ARG A 211 -0.16 1.37 -14.34
N ILE A 212 -0.70 0.24 -14.78
CA ILE A 212 -2.07 0.13 -15.33
C ILE A 212 -3.08 0.30 -14.19
N HIS A 213 -2.88 -0.37 -13.05
CA HIS A 213 -3.76 -0.26 -11.88
C HIS A 213 -3.96 1.19 -11.42
N PHE A 214 -2.88 1.94 -11.18
CA PHE A 214 -2.98 3.36 -10.82
C PHE A 214 -3.49 4.25 -11.96
N GLY A 215 -3.27 3.85 -13.23
CA GLY A 215 -3.78 4.58 -14.38
C GLY A 215 -5.31 4.47 -14.55
N LEU A 216 -5.88 3.31 -14.23
CA LEU A 216 -7.32 3.06 -14.31
C LEU A 216 -8.08 3.56 -13.08
N LEU A 217 -7.46 3.56 -11.90
CA LEU A 217 -8.10 3.92 -10.63
C LEU A 217 -7.77 5.36 -10.22
N TYR A 218 -8.38 6.33 -10.90
CA TYR A 218 -8.13 7.76 -10.68
C TYR A 218 -9.18 8.46 -9.80
N LYS A 219 -10.27 7.79 -9.41
CA LYS A 219 -11.29 8.33 -8.49
C LYS A 219 -11.10 7.81 -7.07
N SER A 220 -11.54 8.63 -6.12
CA SER A 220 -11.63 8.31 -4.70
C SER A 220 -12.47 7.05 -4.45
N GLY A 221 -12.03 6.18 -3.55
CA GLY A 221 -12.76 4.97 -3.17
C GLY A 221 -12.39 4.45 -1.78
N PRO A 222 -12.89 3.26 -1.39
CA PRO A 222 -12.73 2.72 -0.03
C PRO A 222 -11.28 2.39 0.34
N GLY A 223 -10.38 2.26 -0.64
CA GLY A 223 -8.97 1.97 -0.39
C GLY A 223 -8.10 3.18 -0.05
N ASN A 224 -8.65 4.40 -0.12
CA ASN A 224 -7.85 5.63 -0.04
C ASN A 224 -7.05 5.75 1.26
N ALA A 225 -7.66 5.38 2.39
CA ALA A 225 -7.08 5.58 3.73
C ALA A 225 -5.72 4.89 3.95
N VAL A 226 -5.39 3.91 3.10
CA VAL A 226 -4.16 3.14 3.16
C VAL A 226 -2.98 3.86 2.47
N MET A 227 -3.28 4.80 1.57
CA MET A 227 -2.29 5.57 0.80
C MET A 227 -1.99 6.93 1.45
N ASP A 228 -0.84 7.52 1.09
CA ASP A 228 -0.43 8.84 1.58
C ASP A 228 -1.40 9.92 1.11
N SER A 229 -1.56 10.99 1.89
CA SER A 229 -2.46 12.10 1.56
C SER A 229 -2.12 12.75 0.21
N LEU A 230 -0.84 12.79 -0.18
CA LEU A 230 -0.42 13.28 -1.51
C LEU A 230 -0.97 12.42 -2.66
N PHE A 231 -1.00 11.09 -2.49
CA PHE A 231 -1.64 10.20 -3.47
C PHE A 231 -3.14 10.43 -3.51
N GLN A 232 -3.79 10.53 -2.34
CA GLN A 232 -5.22 10.77 -2.24
C GLN A 232 -5.63 12.09 -2.89
N ALA A 233 -4.85 13.16 -2.73
CA ALA A 233 -5.12 14.45 -3.36
C ALA A 233 -5.03 14.43 -4.89
N GLY A 234 -4.29 13.47 -5.47
CA GLY A 234 -4.27 13.23 -6.90
C GLY A 234 -5.51 12.51 -7.43
N LEU A 235 -6.36 11.95 -6.56
CA LEU A 235 -7.60 11.27 -6.96
C LEU A 235 -8.77 12.26 -7.09
N GLN A 236 -9.60 12.03 -8.12
CA GLN A 236 -10.84 12.78 -8.30
C GLN A 236 -11.87 12.46 -7.22
N GLY A 237 -12.61 13.47 -6.77
CA GLY A 237 -13.63 13.31 -5.72
C GLY A 237 -13.07 13.31 -4.29
N THR A 238 -11.85 13.80 -4.10
CA THR A 238 -11.31 14.09 -2.76
C THR A 238 -11.44 15.58 -2.43
N GLY A 239 -11.69 15.91 -1.17
CA GLY A 239 -11.68 17.30 -0.69
C GLY A 239 -10.28 17.91 -0.59
N LEU A 240 -9.23 17.12 -0.83
CA LEU A 240 -7.82 17.50 -0.63
C LEU A 240 -7.18 18.18 -1.84
N ALA A 241 -7.87 18.27 -2.98
CA ALA A 241 -7.32 18.85 -4.20
C ALA A 241 -7.40 20.38 -4.26
N ASN A 242 -8.41 20.98 -3.60
CA ASN A 242 -8.73 22.41 -3.73
C ASN A 242 -8.24 23.23 -2.54
N GLN A 243 -7.01 22.98 -2.10
CA GLN A 243 -6.42 23.66 -0.93
C GLN A 243 -5.12 24.37 -1.29
N PRO A 244 -4.74 25.45 -0.58
CA PRO A 244 -3.47 26.11 -0.85
C PRO A 244 -2.27 25.24 -0.44
N LEU A 245 -1.16 25.39 -1.17
CA LEU A 245 0.06 24.60 -0.93
C LEU A 245 0.89 25.18 0.22
N ASP A 246 1.31 26.44 0.10
CA ASP A 246 2.20 27.06 1.08
C ASP A 246 1.44 27.41 2.35
N ILE A 247 2.03 27.13 3.51
CA ILE A 247 1.41 27.44 4.80
C ILE A 247 1.85 28.82 5.26
N ALA A 248 0.89 29.69 5.55
CA ALA A 248 1.13 30.99 6.17
C ALA A 248 0.74 30.97 7.64
N TYR A 249 1.30 31.89 8.43
CA TYR A 249 0.80 32.10 9.79
C TYR A 249 -0.68 32.50 9.76
N GLY A 250 -1.49 31.99 10.68
CA GLY A 250 -2.94 32.18 10.73
C GLY A 250 -3.74 31.25 9.83
N SER A 251 -3.06 30.41 9.04
CA SER A 251 -3.71 29.31 8.34
C SER A 251 -4.32 28.31 9.31
N ILE A 252 -5.50 27.80 8.97
CA ILE A 252 -6.13 26.68 9.66
C ILE A 252 -5.69 25.40 8.95
N VAL A 253 -5.11 24.46 9.69
CA VAL A 253 -4.54 23.23 9.18
C VAL A 253 -5.01 22.02 9.97
N THR A 254 -5.01 20.85 9.33
CA THR A 254 -5.12 19.56 10.02
C THR A 254 -3.80 18.81 9.88
N LEU A 255 -3.31 18.24 10.98
CA LEU A 255 -2.05 17.49 11.00
C LEU A 255 -2.35 16.00 11.00
N LYS A 256 -1.79 15.25 10.05
CA LYS A 256 -1.90 13.81 9.97
C LYS A 256 -0.63 13.13 10.42
N SER A 257 -0.77 12.08 11.23
CA SER A 257 0.35 11.23 11.61
C SER A 257 0.74 10.28 10.48
N ALA A 258 2.04 10.07 10.26
CA ALA A 258 2.53 9.04 9.36
C ALA A 258 2.30 7.60 9.90
N VAL A 259 1.88 7.45 11.17
CA VAL A 259 1.56 6.15 11.77
C VAL A 259 0.20 5.68 11.27
N PRO A 260 0.11 4.52 10.61
CA PRO A 260 -1.17 3.95 10.19
C PRO A 260 -2.11 3.76 11.38
N GLY A 261 -3.38 4.11 11.21
CA GLY A 261 -4.43 3.91 12.22
C GLY A 261 -4.52 5.00 13.30
N VAL A 262 -3.58 5.96 13.37
CA VAL A 262 -3.65 7.09 14.31
C VAL A 262 -4.51 8.23 13.76
N GLY A 263 -4.40 8.53 12.47
CA GLY A 263 -5.20 9.56 11.80
C GLY A 263 -4.69 10.99 12.04
N LEU A 264 -5.63 11.90 12.33
CA LEU A 264 -5.45 13.34 12.49
C LEU A 264 -5.25 13.73 13.95
N LEU A 265 -4.44 14.77 14.19
CA LEU A 265 -4.31 15.40 15.49
C LEU A 265 -5.66 16.01 15.90
N HIS A 266 -6.14 15.64 17.07
CA HIS A 266 -7.50 15.93 17.54
C HIS A 266 -7.48 16.46 18.97
N SER A 267 -8.44 17.33 19.29
CA SER A 267 -8.67 17.77 20.66
C SER A 267 -10.15 18.13 20.87
N HIS A 268 -10.69 17.80 22.03
CA HIS A 268 -12.10 18.02 22.40
C HIS A 268 -12.17 18.44 23.86
N ALA A 269 -13.33 18.91 24.33
CA ALA A 269 -13.45 19.58 25.63
C ALA A 269 -13.15 18.69 26.85
N ASP A 270 -13.09 17.35 26.69
CA ASP A 270 -12.81 16.44 27.79
C ASP A 270 -11.36 16.59 28.29
N THR A 271 -11.16 16.35 29.59
CA THR A 271 -9.86 16.47 30.26
C THR A 271 -9.32 15.11 30.67
N TYR A 272 -8.01 15.00 30.85
CA TYR A 272 -7.41 13.76 31.34
C TYR A 272 -7.88 13.47 32.79
N PRO A 273 -8.28 12.22 33.12
CA PRO A 273 -8.70 11.88 34.48
C PRO A 273 -7.53 11.83 35.48
N ASP A 274 -6.33 11.58 34.96
CA ASP A 274 -5.06 11.50 35.68
C ASP A 274 -4.00 12.36 34.96
N GLY A 275 -2.82 12.54 35.54
CA GLY A 275 -1.79 13.42 34.98
C GLY A 275 -2.09 14.90 35.24
N SER A 276 -2.00 15.75 34.22
CA SER A 276 -2.19 17.21 34.39
C SER A 276 -3.64 17.64 34.55
N LYS A 277 -4.60 16.75 34.21
CA LYS A 277 -6.03 17.06 34.12
C LYS A 277 -6.37 18.20 33.15
N GLN A 278 -5.50 18.46 32.19
CA GLN A 278 -5.73 19.41 31.10
C GLN A 278 -6.53 18.77 29.95
N GLN A 279 -6.85 19.57 28.93
CA GLN A 279 -7.62 19.12 27.77
C GLN A 279 -6.89 17.98 27.05
N GLN A 280 -7.64 16.95 26.64
CA GLN A 280 -7.09 15.80 25.93
C GLN A 280 -6.63 16.18 24.51
N VAL A 281 -5.48 15.65 24.10
CA VAL A 281 -5.00 15.68 22.72
C VAL A 281 -4.74 14.25 22.26
N THR A 282 -5.36 13.86 21.16
CA THR A 282 -5.42 12.48 20.69
C THR A 282 -5.22 12.38 19.18
N GLY A 283 -5.12 11.15 18.67
CA GLY A 283 -5.22 10.85 17.24
C GLY A 283 -6.60 10.30 16.89
N TYR A 284 -7.26 10.91 15.92
CA TYR A 284 -8.61 10.54 15.45
C TYR A 284 -8.63 10.21 13.96
N THR A 285 -9.25 9.09 13.59
CA THR A 285 -9.20 8.56 12.22
C THR A 285 -10.18 9.19 11.23
N HIS A 286 -11.15 9.97 11.71
CA HIS A 286 -12.15 10.61 10.87
C HIS A 286 -11.93 12.11 10.79
N THR A 287 -12.46 12.72 9.73
CA THR A 287 -12.45 14.17 9.57
C THR A 287 -13.49 14.81 10.48
N ASP A 288 -13.06 15.75 11.31
CA ASP A 288 -13.88 16.48 12.27
C ASP A 288 -13.43 17.95 12.38
N GLN A 289 -14.32 18.85 12.80
CA GLN A 289 -13.97 20.26 13.05
C GLN A 289 -12.96 20.41 14.19
N ASN A 290 -12.95 19.47 15.14
CA ASN A 290 -12.00 19.34 16.24
C ASN A 290 -10.60 18.84 15.79
N ASN A 291 -10.37 18.68 14.48
CA ASN A 291 -9.04 18.44 13.94
C ASN A 291 -8.35 19.73 13.47
N ASN A 292 -9.02 20.88 13.56
CA ASN A 292 -8.53 22.14 13.04
C ASN A 292 -7.60 22.84 14.04
N TRP A 293 -6.39 23.14 13.58
CA TRP A 293 -5.37 23.87 14.33
C TRP A 293 -4.98 25.14 13.58
N VAL A 294 -4.89 26.26 14.26
CA VAL A 294 -4.41 27.53 13.69
C VAL A 294 -2.91 27.65 13.96
N VAL A 295 -2.14 27.94 12.92
CA VAL A 295 -0.68 28.09 13.04
C VAL A 295 -0.31 29.52 13.47
N GLU A 296 0.02 29.70 14.74
CA GLU A 296 0.42 31.00 15.30
C GLU A 296 1.94 31.13 15.38
N LYS A 297 2.41 32.38 15.46
CA LYS A 297 3.80 32.68 15.85
C LYS A 297 4.01 32.42 17.34
N MET A 298 5.27 32.31 17.73
CA MET A 298 5.68 32.31 19.14
C MET A 298 5.10 33.51 19.90
N HIS A 299 4.81 33.32 21.20
CA HIS A 299 4.34 34.38 22.10
C HIS A 299 5.20 35.65 21.99
N GLY A 300 4.55 36.81 21.99
CA GLY A 300 5.21 38.12 21.86
C GLY A 300 5.53 38.55 20.43
N GLN A 301 5.28 37.71 19.41
CA GLN A 301 5.40 38.09 18.00
C GLN A 301 4.03 38.27 17.36
N THR A 302 3.84 39.38 16.64
CA THR A 302 2.66 39.62 15.83
C THR A 302 2.87 39.12 14.40
N ARG A 303 1.76 38.74 13.75
CA ARG A 303 1.77 38.47 12.31
C ARG A 303 1.79 39.80 11.56
N GLY A 304 2.66 39.94 10.57
CA GLY A 304 2.63 41.00 9.57
C GLY A 304 1.72 40.68 8.38
N ASN A 305 0.77 39.76 8.55
CA ASN A 305 -0.12 39.36 7.47
C ASN A 305 -1.10 40.49 7.14
N THR A 306 -1.05 40.96 5.90
CA THR A 306 -2.04 41.86 5.30
C THR A 306 -2.69 41.16 4.11
N SER A 307 -3.66 41.80 3.45
CA SER A 307 -4.19 41.32 2.18
C SER A 307 -3.13 41.26 1.07
N GLU A 308 -2.00 41.95 1.23
CA GLU A 308 -0.94 42.09 0.22
C GLU A 308 0.35 41.33 0.59
N THR A 309 0.60 41.09 1.89
CA THR A 309 1.81 40.43 2.40
C THR A 309 1.46 39.27 3.31
N LEU A 310 1.92 38.06 2.98
CA LEU A 310 1.75 36.88 3.81
C LEU A 310 3.10 36.37 4.30
N GLU A 311 3.17 36.11 5.60
CA GLU A 311 4.32 35.45 6.22
C GLU A 311 4.15 33.94 6.19
N PHE A 312 5.04 33.27 5.46
CA PHE A 312 5.06 31.83 5.30
C PHE A 312 5.87 31.14 6.38
N VAL A 313 5.40 29.96 6.78
CA VAL A 313 6.08 29.09 7.73
C VAL A 313 7.19 28.32 7.02
N ARG A 314 8.38 28.27 7.62
CA ARG A 314 9.58 27.65 7.06
C ARG A 314 10.18 26.61 8.00
N ASN A 315 11.09 25.80 7.46
CA ASN A 315 11.88 24.88 8.27
C ASN A 315 12.68 25.64 9.34
N GLY A 316 12.63 25.16 10.58
CA GLY A 316 13.33 25.74 11.72
C GLY A 316 12.55 26.79 12.49
N ASP A 317 11.42 27.28 11.94
CA ASP A 317 10.55 28.23 12.60
C ASP A 317 9.92 27.62 13.85
N ILE A 318 9.67 28.48 14.84
CA ILE A 318 8.99 28.09 16.07
C ILE A 318 7.57 28.64 16.02
N VAL A 319 6.62 27.72 16.14
CA VAL A 319 5.18 27.98 15.99
C VAL A 319 4.44 27.57 17.25
N ARG A 320 3.21 28.06 17.37
CA ARG A 320 2.20 27.52 18.28
C ARG A 320 1.06 26.96 17.45
N LEU A 321 0.45 25.89 17.94
CA LEU A 321 -0.71 25.29 17.31
C LEU A 321 -1.90 25.51 18.22
N LEU A 322 -2.81 26.40 17.82
CA LEU A 322 -3.99 26.75 18.58
C LEU A 322 -5.18 25.91 18.09
N HIS A 323 -5.82 25.17 18.98
CA HIS A 323 -7.00 24.39 18.60
C HIS A 323 -8.17 25.32 18.28
N ALA A 324 -8.71 25.26 17.05
CA ALA A 324 -9.68 26.23 16.55
C ALA A 324 -11.02 26.21 17.30
N GLY A 325 -11.42 25.04 17.84
CA GLY A 325 -12.69 24.91 18.56
C GLY A 325 -12.64 25.36 20.02
N THR A 326 -11.49 25.20 20.68
CA THR A 326 -11.37 25.44 22.14
C THR A 326 -10.39 26.55 22.51
N ASN A 327 -9.67 27.11 21.54
CA ASN A 327 -8.65 28.14 21.73
C ASN A 327 -7.56 27.76 22.76
N ARG A 328 -7.26 26.46 22.87
CA ARG A 328 -6.16 25.93 23.68
C ARG A 328 -4.93 25.67 22.81
N ASN A 329 -3.74 25.98 23.33
CA ASN A 329 -2.49 25.67 22.66
C ASN A 329 -2.15 24.19 22.81
N LEU A 330 -1.55 23.61 21.77
CA LEU A 330 -0.85 22.34 21.88
C LEU A 330 0.32 22.52 22.85
N HIS A 331 0.29 21.76 23.93
CA HIS A 331 1.14 21.96 25.09
C HIS A 331 1.83 20.65 25.50
N SER A 332 3.04 20.75 26.06
CA SER A 332 3.68 19.62 26.72
C SER A 332 4.49 20.02 27.95
N HIS A 333 4.42 19.20 28.98
CA HIS A 333 5.00 19.47 30.30
C HIS A 333 5.69 18.22 30.87
N ALA A 334 6.41 18.39 31.98
CA ALA A 334 7.13 17.31 32.66
C ALA A 334 6.20 16.37 33.48
N VAL A 335 5.04 15.99 32.91
CA VAL A 335 4.11 14.99 33.44
C VAL A 335 4.19 13.76 32.54
N ALA A 336 4.20 12.57 33.14
CA ALA A 336 4.27 11.32 32.37
C ALA A 336 2.97 11.06 31.61
N ALA A 337 3.08 10.61 30.36
CA ALA A 337 1.91 10.25 29.55
C ALA A 337 1.10 9.08 30.17
N ILE A 338 -0.15 8.93 29.73
CA ILE A 338 -1.11 7.99 30.32
C ILE A 338 -0.69 6.53 30.11
N GLN A 339 -0.52 6.08 28.87
CA GLN A 339 -0.13 4.70 28.54
C GLN A 339 1.39 4.59 28.42
N SER A 340 2.04 5.61 27.90
CA SER A 340 3.48 5.62 27.62
C SER A 340 4.26 6.41 28.68
N LYS A 341 4.24 5.94 29.93
CA LYS A 341 4.79 6.59 31.14
C LYS A 341 6.27 7.05 31.07
N ARG A 342 7.02 6.65 30.04
CA ARG A 342 8.41 7.06 29.81
C ARG A 342 8.53 8.38 29.05
N ASP A 343 7.47 8.77 28.37
CA ASP A 343 7.36 9.96 27.55
C ASP A 343 6.49 11.01 28.26
N PHE A 344 6.54 12.25 27.78
CA PHE A 344 5.77 13.34 28.37
C PHE A 344 4.36 13.41 27.79
N GLU A 345 3.41 13.79 28.65
CA GLU A 345 2.03 14.06 28.26
C GLU A 345 1.97 15.27 27.31
N VAL A 346 1.08 15.17 26.33
CA VAL A 346 0.71 16.26 25.42
C VAL A 346 -0.75 16.58 25.67
N SER A 347 -1.05 17.85 25.84
CA SER A 347 -2.36 18.35 26.26
C SER A 347 -2.73 19.64 25.54
N GLY A 348 -3.99 20.07 25.69
CA GLY A 348 -4.43 21.41 25.33
C GLY A 348 -4.45 22.30 26.57
N TYR A 349 -3.68 23.40 26.55
CA TYR A 349 -3.62 24.33 27.67
C TYR A 349 -3.50 25.80 27.25
N GLY A 350 -3.78 26.70 28.19
CA GLY A 350 -3.72 28.14 27.98
C GLY A 350 -4.90 28.67 27.17
N LEU A 351 -5.25 29.94 27.37
CA LEU A 351 -5.97 30.73 26.38
C LEU A 351 -4.93 31.66 25.76
N ASP A 352 -4.97 31.83 24.44
CA ASP A 352 -3.95 32.54 23.64
C ASP A 352 -3.45 33.86 24.27
N SER A 353 -4.35 34.60 24.95
CA SER A 353 -4.09 35.91 25.51
C SER A 353 -3.85 35.98 27.03
N GLU A 354 -4.11 34.92 27.80
CA GLU A 354 -4.18 35.03 29.27
C GLU A 354 -2.97 34.43 30.00
N TYR A 355 -2.39 33.32 29.49
CA TYR A 355 -1.30 32.62 30.17
C TYR A 355 -0.23 32.13 29.16
N PRO A 356 0.51 33.05 28.50
CA PRO A 356 1.53 32.66 27.55
C PRO A 356 2.70 32.00 28.27
N ASP A 357 2.98 30.74 27.96
CA ASP A 357 4.19 30.07 28.43
C ASP A 357 4.98 29.44 27.28
N SER A 358 6.25 29.14 27.55
CA SER A 358 7.16 28.54 26.55
C SER A 358 6.94 27.04 26.33
N ASN A 359 5.97 26.41 27.02
CA ASN A 359 5.59 25.01 26.81
C ASN A 359 4.55 24.86 25.67
N ASP A 360 4.21 25.96 25.00
CA ASP A 360 3.39 25.97 23.79
C ASP A 360 4.24 26.02 22.49
N HIS A 361 5.56 26.10 22.63
CA HIS A 361 6.48 26.43 21.52
C HIS A 361 7.05 25.18 20.86
N TRP A 362 6.66 24.97 19.59
CA TRP A 362 7.07 23.84 18.77
C TRP A 362 7.89 24.29 17.58
N ARG A 363 9.13 23.80 17.46
CA ARG A 363 9.99 24.02 16.29
C ARG A 363 9.61 23.04 15.19
N ILE A 364 9.45 23.54 13.97
CA ILE A 364 9.23 22.71 12.79
C ILE A 364 10.57 22.19 12.28
N GLU A 365 10.69 20.88 12.13
CA GLU A 365 11.86 20.22 11.57
C GLU A 365 11.45 19.40 10.34
N VAL A 366 11.72 19.92 9.15
CA VAL A 366 11.42 19.24 7.89
C VAL A 366 12.32 18.01 7.73
N VAL A 367 11.70 16.85 7.51
CA VAL A 367 12.36 15.55 7.33
C VAL A 367 12.50 15.23 5.85
N GLU A 368 11.43 15.43 5.09
CA GLU A 368 11.35 15.04 3.68
C GLU A 368 10.41 16.01 2.97
N GLU A 369 10.83 16.49 1.80
CA GLU A 369 9.97 17.25 0.90
C GLU A 369 9.70 16.42 -0.35
N LEU A 370 8.43 16.09 -0.57
CA LEU A 370 8.01 15.18 -1.63
C LEU A 370 7.86 15.90 -2.98
N SER A 371 7.56 17.20 -2.95
CA SER A 371 7.42 18.01 -4.15
C SER A 371 8.76 18.56 -4.58
N ARG A 372 9.21 18.17 -5.77
CA ARG A 372 10.43 18.74 -6.40
C ARG A 372 10.31 20.23 -6.72
N ARG A 373 9.10 20.81 -6.60
CA ARG A 373 8.80 22.21 -6.89
C ARG A 373 8.87 23.12 -5.66
N ASN A 374 9.20 22.59 -4.47
CA ASN A 374 9.37 23.40 -3.27
C ASN A 374 10.81 23.89 -3.15
N THR A 375 11.13 25.00 -3.80
CA THR A 375 12.49 25.57 -3.84
C THR A 375 12.81 26.49 -2.67
N GLU A 376 11.80 26.91 -1.90
CA GLU A 376 11.93 27.96 -0.87
C GLU A 376 11.96 27.43 0.57
N SER A 377 12.05 26.12 0.76
CA SER A 377 12.02 25.48 2.09
C SER A 377 10.81 25.89 2.94
N ARG A 378 9.71 26.26 2.29
CA ARG A 378 8.42 26.58 2.92
C ARG A 378 7.75 25.29 3.37
N LEU A 379 7.01 25.36 4.45
CA LEU A 379 6.12 24.28 4.84
C LEU A 379 4.95 24.22 3.85
N ARG A 380 4.70 23.04 3.27
CA ARG A 380 3.62 22.80 2.31
C ARG A 380 2.67 21.70 2.75
N THR A 381 1.39 21.90 2.42
CA THR A 381 0.34 20.90 2.55
C THR A 381 0.66 19.67 1.70
N LEU A 382 0.41 18.48 2.24
CA LEU A 382 0.58 17.14 1.63
C LEU A 382 2.02 16.72 1.30
N SER A 383 2.86 17.64 0.84
CA SER A 383 4.19 17.34 0.32
C SER A 383 5.32 17.49 1.34
N THR A 384 5.15 18.29 2.40
CA THR A 384 6.18 18.39 3.44
C THR A 384 5.90 17.41 4.57
N ARG A 385 6.89 16.58 4.89
CA ARG A 385 6.90 15.72 6.08
C ARG A 385 7.83 16.34 7.10
N PHE A 386 7.34 16.59 8.30
CA PHE A 386 8.07 17.30 9.33
C PHE A 386 7.87 16.67 10.71
N ARG A 387 8.70 17.09 11.66
CA ARG A 387 8.55 16.82 13.10
C ARG A 387 8.25 18.12 13.82
N LEU A 388 7.61 17.98 14.97
CA LEU A 388 7.38 19.08 15.90
C LEU A 388 8.26 18.83 17.12
N HIS A 389 9.31 19.64 17.26
CA HIS A 389 10.24 19.57 18.38
C HIS A 389 9.84 20.58 19.45
N HIS A 390 9.48 20.08 20.63
CA HIS A 390 9.11 20.90 21.76
C HIS A 390 10.33 21.63 22.34
N THR A 391 10.32 22.95 22.31
CA THR A 391 11.53 23.76 22.61
C THR A 391 11.96 23.71 24.07
N ARG A 392 11.01 23.69 25.03
CA ARG A 392 11.33 23.71 26.47
C ARG A 392 11.66 22.35 27.04
N GLN A 393 10.89 21.32 26.71
CA GLN A 393 11.10 19.96 27.23
C GLN A 393 12.12 19.16 26.40
N ASN A 394 12.56 19.70 25.25
CA ASN A 394 13.52 19.07 24.34
C ASN A 394 13.10 17.65 23.94
N CYS A 395 11.84 17.51 23.52
CA CYS A 395 11.20 16.24 23.13
C CYS A 395 10.47 16.42 21.79
N VAL A 396 10.12 15.31 21.14
CA VAL A 396 9.50 15.34 19.80
C VAL A 396 8.07 14.80 19.84
N LEU A 397 7.13 15.50 19.21
CA LEU A 397 5.74 15.04 19.12
C LEU A 397 5.66 13.69 18.41
N ARG A 398 5.09 12.69 19.08
CA ARG A 398 5.07 11.29 18.68
C ARG A 398 3.68 10.70 18.83
N ALA A 399 3.23 9.99 17.79
CA ALA A 399 2.06 9.12 17.90
C ALA A 399 2.49 7.71 18.32
N THR A 400 1.93 7.18 19.41
CA THR A 400 2.38 5.88 19.94
C THR A 400 1.74 4.70 19.21
N GLY A 401 0.58 4.90 18.58
CA GLY A 401 -0.24 3.85 17.99
C GLY A 401 -1.03 3.02 19.01
N LYS A 402 -0.91 3.33 20.30
CA LYS A 402 -1.74 2.72 21.35
C LYS A 402 -3.06 3.48 21.48
N SER A 403 -4.16 2.76 21.67
CA SER A 403 -5.43 3.36 22.03
C SER A 403 -5.44 3.75 23.51
N LEU A 404 -5.97 4.93 23.80
CA LEU A 404 -6.34 5.35 25.14
C LEU A 404 -7.58 4.54 25.62
N PRO A 405 -7.87 4.52 26.93
CA PRO A 405 -9.06 3.83 27.44
C PRO A 405 -10.37 4.49 27.01
N SER A 406 -11.50 3.88 27.41
CA SER A 406 -12.85 4.31 27.02
C SER A 406 -13.20 5.76 27.39
N TRP A 407 -12.60 6.32 28.45
CA TRP A 407 -12.80 7.73 28.83
C TRP A 407 -12.23 8.73 27.80
N ALA A 408 -11.35 8.28 26.90
CA ALA A 408 -10.84 9.02 25.75
C ALA A 408 -11.31 8.39 24.43
N TRP A 409 -12.51 7.81 24.43
CA TRP A 409 -13.19 7.34 23.22
C TRP A 409 -12.40 6.29 22.41
N ASN A 410 -11.48 5.58 23.06
CA ASN A 410 -10.55 4.63 22.43
C ASN A 410 -9.66 5.25 21.32
N GLN A 411 -9.47 6.57 21.34
CA GLN A 411 -8.64 7.30 20.38
C GLN A 411 -7.14 7.05 20.62
N ALA A 412 -6.29 7.36 19.65
CA ALA A 412 -4.87 7.09 19.74
C ALA A 412 -4.14 8.06 20.69
N GLU A 413 -3.18 7.54 21.47
CA GLU A 413 -2.35 8.34 22.37
C GLU A 413 -1.27 9.12 21.59
N ILE A 414 -1.20 10.43 21.88
CA ILE A 414 -0.15 11.35 21.41
C ILE A 414 0.72 11.76 22.61
N VAL A 415 2.04 11.72 22.43
CA VAL A 415 3.02 12.00 23.49
C VAL A 415 4.16 12.85 22.97
N CYS A 416 4.99 13.39 23.87
CA CYS A 416 6.25 14.01 23.52
C CYS A 416 7.42 13.09 23.92
N ASP A 417 8.09 12.51 22.91
CA ASP A 417 9.15 11.51 23.09
C ASP A 417 10.40 12.17 23.66
N ARG A 418 10.71 11.84 24.92
CA ARG A 418 11.84 12.40 25.66
C ARG A 418 13.18 11.91 25.14
N ARG A 419 13.22 10.75 24.49
CA ARG A 419 14.47 10.16 23.97
C ARG A 419 14.86 10.75 22.62
N GLY A 420 13.98 11.54 22.00
CA GLY A 420 14.20 12.12 20.68
C GLY A 420 14.41 11.05 19.61
N ARG A 421 13.70 9.91 19.70
CA ARG A 421 13.83 8.86 18.68
C ARG A 421 13.26 9.39 17.37
N LEU A 422 14.13 9.61 16.39
CA LEU A 422 13.76 10.09 15.06
C LEU A 422 13.19 8.96 14.18
N ASP A 423 12.15 8.27 14.68
CA ASP A 423 11.45 7.21 13.97
C ASP A 423 10.28 7.74 13.13
N THR A 424 9.62 6.84 12.39
CA THR A 424 8.44 7.18 11.57
C THR A 424 7.26 7.68 12.38
N ASN A 425 7.24 7.42 13.70
CA ASN A 425 6.12 7.78 14.57
C ASN A 425 6.12 9.26 14.97
N THR A 426 7.24 9.94 14.74
CA THR A 426 7.40 11.39 14.96
C THR A 426 7.06 12.22 13.73
N ILE A 427 6.76 11.57 12.60
CA ILE A 427 6.55 12.26 11.32
C ILE A 427 5.09 12.63 11.16
N TRP A 428 4.88 13.91 10.84
CA TRP A 428 3.59 14.51 10.56
C TRP A 428 3.60 15.16 9.17
N ASN A 429 2.41 15.31 8.59
CA ASN A 429 2.20 16.15 7.41
C ASN A 429 0.92 16.96 7.60
N ILE A 430 0.83 18.12 6.92
CA ILE A 430 -0.43 18.85 6.87
C ILE A 430 -1.30 18.16 5.81
N GLU A 431 -2.52 17.76 6.18
CA GLU A 431 -3.45 17.05 5.29
C GLU A 431 -4.46 18.01 4.66
N ASN A 432 -5.11 18.82 5.49
CA ASN A 432 -6.04 19.85 5.05
C ASN A 432 -5.51 21.25 5.42
N HIS A 433 -5.76 22.23 4.56
CA HIS A 433 -5.34 23.61 4.75
C HIS A 433 -6.40 24.58 4.23
N ILE A 434 -6.79 25.53 5.09
CA ILE A 434 -7.77 26.57 4.80
C ILE A 434 -7.10 27.93 5.08
N ASN A 435 -6.97 28.74 4.03
CA ASN A 435 -6.60 30.14 4.14
C ASN A 435 -7.20 30.91 2.95
N PRO A 436 -8.13 31.87 3.19
CA PRO A 436 -8.80 32.59 2.12
C PRO A 436 -7.89 33.58 1.36
N LEU A 437 -6.72 33.92 1.93
CA LEU A 437 -5.76 34.84 1.32
C LEU A 437 -4.82 34.15 0.33
N LEU A 438 -4.84 32.82 0.24
CA LEU A 438 -3.94 32.04 -0.60
C LEU A 438 -4.67 31.38 -1.78
N PRO A 439 -4.05 31.32 -2.97
CA PRO A 439 -4.63 30.62 -4.11
C PRO A 439 -4.61 29.10 -3.89
N PRO A 440 -5.61 28.37 -4.44
CA PRO A 440 -5.61 26.92 -4.39
C PRO A 440 -4.46 26.32 -5.20
N ALA A 441 -4.05 25.09 -4.84
CA ALA A 441 -3.03 24.32 -5.55
C ALA A 441 -3.43 24.05 -7.01
N SER A 442 -2.44 23.96 -7.90
CA SER A 442 -2.67 23.43 -9.25
C SER A 442 -2.66 21.89 -9.22
N ALA A 443 -3.40 21.26 -10.14
CA ALA A 443 -3.46 19.79 -10.23
C ALA A 443 -2.07 19.15 -10.52
N ASP A 444 -1.16 19.89 -11.16
CA ASP A 444 0.19 19.40 -11.44
C ASP A 444 1.08 19.32 -10.19
N ASP A 445 0.79 20.14 -9.17
CA ASP A 445 1.57 20.16 -7.93
C ASP A 445 1.22 18.99 -7.00
N LEU A 446 0.08 18.33 -7.23
CA LEU A 446 -0.44 17.21 -6.43
C LEU A 446 -0.05 15.83 -7.00
N LYS A 447 0.79 15.77 -8.04
CA LYS A 447 1.20 14.50 -8.66
C LYS A 447 2.26 13.78 -7.82
N SER A 448 1.90 12.59 -7.35
CA SER A 448 2.81 11.69 -6.63
C SER A 448 3.64 10.82 -7.60
N PRO A 449 4.93 10.56 -7.30
CA PRO A 449 5.77 9.72 -8.16
C PRO A 449 5.36 8.25 -8.10
N PHE A 450 5.27 7.60 -9.27
CA PHE A 450 4.82 6.21 -9.40
C PHE A 450 5.58 5.22 -8.50
N LEU A 451 6.91 5.30 -8.45
CA LEU A 451 7.72 4.35 -7.68
C LEU A 451 7.41 4.41 -6.18
N ARG A 452 7.10 5.61 -5.66
CA ARG A 452 6.69 5.79 -4.27
C ARG A 452 5.33 5.13 -4.03
N ASN A 453 4.35 5.43 -4.88
CA ASN A 453 3.00 4.84 -4.78
C ASN A 453 3.05 3.31 -4.87
N PHE A 454 3.89 2.80 -5.77
CA PHE A 454 4.15 1.37 -5.93
C PHE A 454 4.72 0.75 -4.65
N VAL A 455 5.80 1.32 -4.07
CA VAL A 455 6.40 0.80 -2.84
C VAL A 455 5.41 0.89 -1.68
N GLN A 456 4.73 2.03 -1.52
CA GLN A 456 3.76 2.25 -0.46
C GLN A 456 2.62 1.23 -0.52
N LEU A 457 2.01 1.04 -1.70
CA LEU A 457 0.93 0.08 -1.85
C LEU A 457 1.43 -1.34 -1.55
N ASN A 458 2.64 -1.71 -1.97
CA ASN A 458 3.22 -3.01 -1.65
C ASN A 458 3.46 -3.21 -0.15
N MET A 459 3.94 -2.19 0.56
CA MET A 459 4.08 -2.23 2.01
C MET A 459 2.72 -2.35 2.71
N ALA A 460 1.71 -1.67 2.20
CA ALA A 460 0.35 -1.77 2.71
C ALA A 460 -0.24 -3.17 2.51
N MET A 461 -0.09 -3.75 1.31
CA MET A 461 -0.48 -5.14 1.03
C MET A 461 0.21 -6.10 2.00
N ALA A 462 1.50 -5.90 2.29
CA ALA A 462 2.25 -6.73 3.23
C ALA A 462 1.73 -6.62 4.66
N ARG A 463 1.40 -5.40 5.11
CA ARG A 463 0.82 -5.15 6.44
C ARG A 463 -0.54 -5.82 6.57
N THR A 464 -1.42 -5.65 5.58
CA THR A 464 -2.74 -6.30 5.61
C THR A 464 -2.61 -7.81 5.56
N ASN A 465 -1.68 -8.36 4.77
CA ASN A 465 -1.42 -9.79 4.75
C ASN A 465 -0.92 -10.31 6.10
N ASN A 466 -0.04 -9.58 6.79
CA ASN A 466 0.44 -9.95 8.13
C ASN A 466 -0.62 -9.77 9.22
N ALA A 467 -1.60 -8.88 9.02
CA ALA A 467 -2.72 -8.67 9.93
C ALA A 467 -3.83 -9.72 9.78
N LEU A 468 -3.82 -10.51 8.70
CA LEU A 468 -4.70 -11.66 8.52
C LEU A 468 -4.18 -12.83 9.37
N THR A 469 -4.32 -12.74 10.69
CA THR A 469 -4.10 -13.87 11.59
C THR A 469 -5.32 -14.79 11.53
N PRO A 470 -5.14 -16.11 11.32
CA PRO A 470 -6.23 -17.07 11.37
C PRO A 470 -6.95 -16.96 12.71
N ASP A 471 -8.28 -16.93 12.67
CA ASP A 471 -9.10 -17.01 13.87
C ASP A 471 -9.06 -18.45 14.38
N PRO A 472 -8.42 -18.74 15.53
CA PRO A 472 -8.27 -20.10 16.03
C PRO A 472 -9.61 -20.75 16.41
N ASP A 473 -10.65 -19.95 16.67
CA ASP A 473 -11.98 -20.42 17.04
C ASP A 473 -12.85 -20.72 15.81
N LYS A 474 -12.39 -20.32 14.63
CA LYS A 474 -13.05 -20.60 13.35
C LYS A 474 -12.47 -21.86 12.75
N PHE A 475 -12.98 -23.01 13.19
CA PHE A 475 -12.68 -24.30 12.55
C PHE A 475 -13.01 -24.21 11.06
N ASP A 476 -11.99 -24.28 10.21
CA ASP A 476 -12.15 -24.30 8.75
C ASP A 476 -11.99 -25.73 8.25
N PRO A 477 -13.09 -26.50 8.06
CA PRO A 477 -13.04 -27.86 7.55
C PRO A 477 -12.48 -27.98 6.12
N LEU A 478 -12.21 -26.84 5.45
CA LEU A 478 -11.63 -26.79 4.11
C LEU A 478 -10.12 -26.51 4.13
N THR A 479 -9.51 -26.29 5.30
CA THR A 479 -8.06 -26.17 5.40
C THR A 479 -7.41 -27.51 5.09
N TRP A 480 -6.58 -27.52 4.05
CA TRP A 480 -5.90 -28.73 3.60
C TRP A 480 -4.88 -29.19 4.64
N ASP A 481 -5.23 -30.23 5.41
CA ASP A 481 -4.28 -31.01 6.20
C ASP A 481 -3.89 -32.26 5.39
N PRO A 482 -2.60 -32.44 5.04
CA PRO A 482 -2.10 -33.65 4.40
C PRO A 482 -2.47 -34.95 5.14
N ALA A 483 -2.78 -34.87 6.44
CA ALA A 483 -3.18 -36.00 7.28
C ALA A 483 -4.71 -36.25 7.35
N GLN A 484 -5.57 -35.32 6.90
CA GLN A 484 -7.04 -35.46 6.98
C GLN A 484 -7.68 -36.12 5.74
N VAL A 485 -7.15 -37.27 5.31
CA VAL A 485 -7.83 -38.17 4.35
C VAL A 485 -8.88 -39.05 5.08
N ARG A 486 -9.55 -38.55 6.13
CA ARG A 486 -10.58 -39.34 6.84
C ARG A 486 -11.96 -38.70 6.75
N ASN A 487 -12.86 -39.50 6.15
CA ASN A 487 -14.32 -39.51 6.26
C ASN A 487 -15.10 -38.44 5.49
N ALA A 488 -15.20 -38.62 4.17
CA ALA A 488 -16.28 -38.06 3.36
C ALA A 488 -17.62 -38.85 3.49
N ASN A 489 -17.92 -39.42 4.67
CA ASN A 489 -19.10 -40.25 4.91
C ASN A 489 -20.00 -39.77 6.07
N GLU A 490 -19.80 -38.55 6.58
CA GLU A 490 -20.71 -37.95 7.56
C GLU A 490 -21.03 -36.49 7.20
N VAL A 491 -21.91 -36.28 6.20
CA VAL A 491 -22.99 -35.27 6.19
C VAL A 491 -24.12 -35.79 5.31
#